data_AF-A0A1V3RXT7-F1
#
_entry.id   AF-A0A1V3RXT7-F1
#
_cell.length_a   1.000
_cell.length_b   1.000
_cell.length_c   1.000
_cell.angle_alpha   90.00
_cell.angle_beta   90.00
_cell.angle_gamma   90.00
#
_symmetry.space_group_name_H-M   'P 1'
#
loop_
_entity.id
_entity.type
_entity.pdbx_description
1 polymer ?
#
loop_
_entity_poly.entity_id
_entity_poly.type
_entity_poly.pdbx_seq_one_letter_code
_entity_poly.pdbx_strand_id
1 'polypeptide(L)'
;MCPRTTSRVLRHAWNFTLLTLLTGCGALSDVRSFSTPYSTPDGGETARLRVISDGMVRAVPKSDCVDFRLPGAGVMVAFRDGYANRNGESLGMPDDDKHSSSTVMTELLVPAGQPIAFHYIGAQCYNMFSFVPKAGEDYQLDAAGRYECGVTLKQLPTATTQLPRSFLKDSKLCRATDNF
;
A
#
# COMPACT_ATOMS: atom_id res chain seq x y z
N MET A 1 19.56 28.10 -71.75
CA MET A 1 18.18 27.82 -71.30
C MET A 1 18.19 26.50 -70.52
N CYS A 2 17.90 26.54 -69.22
CA CYS A 2 17.54 25.40 -68.37
C CYS A 2 16.65 25.95 -67.23
N PRO A 3 15.54 25.29 -66.86
CA PRO A 3 14.48 25.91 -66.07
C PRO A 3 14.70 25.83 -64.56
N ARG A 4 14.10 26.80 -63.87
CA ARG A 4 13.84 26.87 -62.43
C ARG A 4 12.87 25.76 -62.00
N THR A 5 13.10 25.16 -60.83
CA THR A 5 12.02 24.55 -60.04
C THR A 5 12.17 24.97 -58.58
N THR A 6 11.14 25.68 -58.12
CA THR A 6 10.96 26.26 -56.79
C THR A 6 10.18 25.30 -55.88
N SER A 7 10.56 25.30 -54.59
CA SER A 7 9.67 25.27 -53.42
C SER A 7 8.70 24.09 -53.24
N ARG A 8 8.92 23.31 -52.16
CA ARG A 8 7.90 22.84 -51.17
C ARG A 8 8.45 21.67 -50.34
N VAL A 9 9.36 21.92 -49.39
CA VAL A 9 9.70 20.91 -48.35
C VAL A 9 9.71 21.51 -46.94
N LEU A 10 9.33 22.78 -46.79
CA LEU A 10 9.45 23.50 -45.52
C LEU A 10 8.08 23.85 -44.89
N ARG A 11 7.20 22.86 -44.67
CA ARG A 11 5.93 23.09 -43.93
C ARG A 11 5.44 21.93 -43.04
N HIS A 12 6.15 20.81 -42.93
CA HIS A 12 5.67 19.67 -42.13
C HIS A 12 6.51 19.35 -40.88
N ALA A 13 7.53 20.16 -40.58
CA ALA A 13 8.41 19.94 -39.43
C ALA A 13 7.86 20.44 -38.08
N TRP A 14 6.69 21.10 -38.04
CA TRP A 14 6.26 21.80 -36.80
C TRP A 14 5.16 21.10 -35.98
N ASN A 15 4.57 19.99 -36.44
CA ASN A 15 3.43 19.37 -35.73
C ASN A 15 3.74 18.04 -35.03
N PHE A 16 4.95 17.48 -35.15
CA PHE A 16 5.28 16.20 -34.52
C PHE A 16 6.02 16.30 -33.18
N THR A 17 6.43 17.49 -32.74
CA THR A 17 7.26 17.66 -31.54
C THR A 17 6.45 17.80 -30.23
N LEU A 18 5.11 17.81 -30.28
CA LEU A 18 4.28 18.03 -29.08
C LEU A 18 3.75 16.74 -28.41
N LEU A 19 3.89 15.58 -29.07
CA LEU A 19 3.30 14.31 -28.58
C LEU A 19 4.22 13.50 -27.64
N THR A 20 5.46 13.93 -27.41
CA THR A 20 6.44 13.19 -26.59
C THR A 20 6.54 13.67 -25.13
N LEU A 21 5.75 14.67 -24.71
CA LEU A 21 5.84 15.23 -23.35
C LEU A 21 4.83 14.65 -22.34
N LEU A 22 3.93 13.74 -22.75
CA LEU A 22 2.89 13.19 -21.84
C LEU A 22 3.15 11.78 -21.30
N THR A 23 4.27 11.12 -21.62
CA THR A 23 4.56 9.76 -21.14
C THR A 23 5.33 9.69 -19.81
N GLY A 24 5.56 10.82 -19.13
CA GLY A 24 6.48 10.90 -17.97
C GLY A 24 5.88 10.80 -16.56
N CYS A 25 4.56 10.91 -16.36
CA CYS A 25 3.98 10.99 -15.00
C CYS A 25 3.51 9.65 -14.41
N GLY A 26 3.41 8.58 -15.20
CA GLY A 26 3.00 7.25 -14.70
C GLY A 26 4.04 6.66 -13.74
N ALA A 27 5.29 6.54 -14.21
CA ALA A 27 6.38 5.93 -13.45
C ALA A 27 6.73 6.64 -12.13
N LEU A 28 6.54 7.97 -12.05
CA LEU A 28 6.83 8.73 -10.82
C LEU A 28 5.84 8.45 -9.69
N SER A 29 4.61 8.04 -10.02
CA SER A 29 3.58 7.73 -9.03
C SER A 29 3.90 6.42 -8.30
N ASP A 30 4.46 5.45 -9.01
CA ASP A 30 4.84 4.15 -8.45
C ASP A 30 6.11 4.22 -7.57
N VAL A 31 7.13 4.96 -7.99
CA VAL A 31 8.35 5.12 -7.17
C VAL A 31 8.04 5.84 -5.84
N ARG A 32 7.09 6.78 -5.85
CA ARG A 32 6.60 7.43 -4.61
C ARG A 32 5.86 6.47 -3.69
N SER A 33 5.09 5.54 -4.24
CA SER A 33 4.33 4.56 -3.45
C SER A 33 5.22 3.68 -2.56
N PHE A 34 6.43 3.35 -3.02
CA PHE A 34 7.39 2.52 -2.28
C PHE A 34 8.36 3.32 -1.38
N SER A 35 8.40 4.64 -1.54
CA SER A 35 9.30 5.54 -0.81
C SER A 35 8.59 6.46 0.17
N THR A 36 7.27 6.29 0.36
CA THR A 36 6.48 7.06 1.32
C THR A 36 6.02 6.16 2.47
N PRO A 37 6.37 6.45 3.73
CA PRO A 37 5.87 5.70 4.87
C PRO A 37 4.40 6.03 5.15
N TYR A 38 3.65 5.05 5.66
CA TYR A 38 2.26 5.24 6.07
C TYR A 38 2.14 6.33 7.14
N SER A 39 1.22 7.27 6.94
CA SER A 39 1.00 8.36 7.90
C SER A 39 -0.12 7.98 8.86
N THR A 40 0.17 8.07 10.16
CA THR A 40 -0.82 7.91 11.22
C THR A 40 -1.92 8.97 11.08
N PRO A 41 -3.21 8.66 11.33
CA PRO A 41 -4.26 9.67 11.30
C PRO A 41 -4.02 10.81 12.30
N ASP A 42 -4.11 12.06 11.84
CA ASP A 42 -3.93 13.27 12.67
C ASP A 42 -5.11 13.55 13.62
N GLY A 43 -6.19 12.77 13.54
CA GLY A 43 -7.37 12.90 14.40
C GLY A 43 -8.52 11.96 14.02
N GLY A 44 -9.55 11.94 14.87
CA GLY A 44 -10.69 11.03 14.77
C GLY A 44 -10.53 9.77 15.62
N GLU A 45 -11.54 8.89 15.58
CA GLU A 45 -11.46 7.59 16.25
C GLU A 45 -10.46 6.68 15.53
N THR A 46 -9.65 5.97 16.31
CA THR A 46 -8.60 5.09 15.79
C THR A 46 -8.70 3.68 16.39
N ALA A 47 -8.06 2.75 15.70
CA ALA A 47 -7.78 1.39 16.17
C ALA A 47 -6.26 1.18 16.16
N ARG A 48 -5.76 0.26 16.99
CA ARG A 48 -4.35 -0.14 16.96
C ARG A 48 -4.19 -1.35 16.05
N LEU A 49 -3.24 -1.30 15.12
CA LEU A 49 -2.95 -2.37 14.19
C LEU A 49 -1.48 -2.77 14.32
N ARG A 50 -1.24 -4.01 14.74
CA ARG A 50 0.04 -4.69 14.57
C ARG A 50 0.09 -5.33 13.19
N VAL A 51 1.16 -5.09 12.44
CA VAL A 51 1.41 -5.72 11.14
C VAL A 51 2.69 -6.51 11.23
N ILE A 52 2.63 -7.82 10.93
CA ILE A 52 3.79 -8.72 10.85
C ILE A 52 3.89 -9.27 9.43
N SER A 53 5.05 -9.18 8.82
CA SER A 53 5.23 -9.64 7.43
C SER A 53 6.65 -10.13 7.11
N ASP A 54 6.75 -11.10 6.21
CA ASP A 54 8.01 -11.52 5.55
C ASP A 54 8.28 -10.76 4.23
N GLY A 55 7.39 -9.82 3.89
CA GLY A 55 7.45 -8.99 2.70
C GLY A 55 7.18 -7.52 3.02
N MET A 56 6.50 -6.84 2.11
CA MET A 56 6.07 -5.46 2.27
C MET A 56 4.56 -5.39 2.42
N VAL A 57 4.09 -4.61 3.40
CA VAL A 57 2.68 -4.25 3.53
C VAL A 57 2.54 -2.75 3.42
N ARG A 58 1.69 -2.34 2.47
CA ARG A 58 1.27 -0.96 2.29
C ARG A 58 -0.20 -0.83 2.64
N ALA A 59 -0.60 0.35 3.08
CA ALA A 59 -1.98 0.64 3.41
C ALA A 59 -2.47 1.95 2.82
N VAL A 60 -3.78 2.01 2.58
CA VAL A 60 -4.51 3.17 2.08
C VAL A 60 -5.66 3.44 3.05
N PRO A 61 -5.52 4.44 3.93
CA PRO A 61 -6.55 4.72 4.92
C PRO A 61 -7.79 5.33 4.24
N LYS A 62 -8.97 5.11 4.84
CA LYS A 62 -10.25 5.69 4.40
C LYS A 62 -10.66 5.28 2.98
N SER A 63 -10.24 4.10 2.54
CA SER A 63 -10.52 3.53 1.22
C SER A 63 -10.72 2.02 1.32
N ASP A 64 -11.61 1.48 0.49
CA ASP A 64 -11.81 0.04 0.30
C ASP A 64 -11.04 -0.52 -0.91
N CYS A 65 -10.37 0.35 -1.68
CA CYS A 65 -9.51 0.03 -2.81
C CYS A 65 -8.11 0.63 -2.66
N VAL A 66 -7.13 0.03 -3.34
CA VAL A 66 -5.72 0.45 -3.30
C VAL A 66 -5.49 1.60 -4.28
N ASP A 67 -5.18 2.79 -3.76
CA ASP A 67 -4.67 3.96 -4.48
C ASP A 67 -3.67 4.71 -3.58
N PHE A 68 -2.38 4.63 -3.92
CA PHE A 68 -1.30 5.21 -3.10
C PHE A 68 -1.13 6.72 -3.27
N ARG A 69 -1.96 7.36 -4.09
CA ARG A 69 -2.03 8.82 -4.18
C ARG A 69 -2.93 9.43 -3.11
N LEU A 70 -3.74 8.60 -2.44
CA LEU A 70 -4.64 9.08 -1.40
C LEU A 70 -3.85 9.53 -0.15
N PRO A 71 -4.34 10.57 0.56
CA PRO A 71 -3.68 11.07 1.75
C PRO A 71 -3.46 9.99 2.81
N GLY A 72 -2.25 9.94 3.38
CA GLY A 72 -1.84 8.98 4.40
C GLY A 72 -1.55 7.57 3.89
N ALA A 73 -1.72 7.30 2.60
CA ALA A 73 -1.31 6.04 2.01
C ALA A 73 0.21 5.90 2.02
N GLY A 74 0.71 4.68 2.23
CA GLY A 74 2.14 4.41 2.23
C GLY A 74 2.52 3.05 2.77
N VAL A 75 3.82 2.83 2.89
CA VAL A 75 4.40 1.58 3.41
C VAL A 75 4.32 1.56 4.94
N MET A 76 3.70 0.52 5.50
CA MET A 76 3.68 0.29 6.95
C MET A 76 4.93 -0.47 7.37
N VAL A 77 5.19 -1.62 6.72
CA VAL A 77 6.30 -2.52 7.03
C VAL A 77 6.97 -3.00 5.75
N ALA A 78 8.28 -3.22 5.78
CA ALA A 78 9.03 -3.81 4.67
C ALA A 78 10.18 -4.68 5.18
N PHE A 79 10.20 -5.96 4.79
CA PHE A 79 11.26 -6.89 5.19
C PHE A 79 12.61 -6.61 4.51
N ARG A 80 12.57 -6.07 3.27
CA ARG A 80 13.78 -5.71 2.51
C ARG A 80 14.16 -4.26 2.74
N ASP A 81 15.45 -4.00 2.76
CA ASP A 81 16.00 -2.64 2.80
C ASP A 81 15.71 -1.86 1.50
N GLY A 82 15.81 -0.54 1.58
CA GLY A 82 15.63 0.37 0.42
C GLY A 82 14.21 0.89 0.21
N TYR A 83 13.27 0.49 1.06
CA TYR A 83 11.89 0.98 1.07
C TYR A 83 11.64 1.88 2.28
N ALA A 84 10.76 2.87 2.13
CA ALA A 84 10.21 3.55 3.30
C ALA A 84 9.46 2.52 4.16
N ASN A 85 9.57 2.62 5.47
CA ASN A 85 8.90 1.72 6.40
C ASN A 85 8.84 2.34 7.78
N ARG A 86 8.03 1.74 8.66
CA ARG A 86 7.90 2.07 10.07
C ARG A 86 8.22 0.86 10.94
N ASN A 87 9.18 0.04 10.49
CA ASN A 87 9.55 -1.19 11.18
C ASN A 87 9.98 -0.88 12.62
N GLY A 88 9.53 -1.70 13.58
CA GLY A 88 9.91 -1.61 14.98
C GLY A 88 9.14 -0.57 15.81
N GLU A 89 8.24 0.21 15.20
CA GLU A 89 7.35 1.07 15.98
C GLU A 89 6.39 0.26 16.85
N SER A 90 6.17 0.73 18.08
CA SER A 90 5.32 0.05 19.06
C SER A 90 4.35 1.03 19.73
N LEU A 91 3.12 0.55 19.93
CA LEU A 91 2.04 1.16 20.71
C LEU A 91 1.78 0.38 22.01
N GLY A 92 2.67 -0.56 22.37
CA GLY A 92 2.55 -1.41 23.55
C GLY A 92 1.35 -2.35 23.48
N MET A 93 1.03 -2.88 22.31
CA MET A 93 -0.03 -3.89 22.19
C MET A 93 0.42 -5.20 22.88
N PRO A 94 -0.50 -6.02 23.44
CA PRO A 94 -0.14 -7.28 24.09
C PRO A 94 0.66 -8.19 23.14
N ASP A 95 1.78 -8.74 23.60
CA ASP A 95 2.65 -9.56 22.76
C ASP A 95 1.93 -10.80 22.19
N ASP A 96 2.28 -11.12 20.94
CA ASP A 96 2.04 -12.44 20.38
C ASP A 96 3.40 -13.15 20.36
N ASP A 97 3.60 -14.15 21.21
CA ASP A 97 4.86 -14.90 21.38
C ASP A 97 5.33 -15.64 20.09
N LYS A 98 4.67 -15.43 18.94
CA LYS A 98 4.85 -16.17 17.69
C LYS A 98 5.29 -15.28 16.52
N HIS A 99 6.37 -14.53 16.67
CA HIS A 99 7.00 -13.86 15.53
C HIS A 99 8.32 -14.55 15.16
N SER A 100 8.42 -14.96 13.89
CA SER A 100 9.62 -15.56 13.34
C SER A 100 10.70 -14.50 13.15
N SER A 101 11.98 -14.88 13.29
CA SER A 101 13.11 -14.02 12.90
C SER A 101 13.12 -13.67 11.40
N SER A 102 12.31 -14.36 10.59
CA SER A 102 12.11 -14.09 9.17
C SER A 102 10.95 -13.13 8.87
N THR A 103 10.49 -12.37 9.87
CA THR A 103 9.42 -11.38 9.72
C THR A 103 9.81 -10.06 10.38
N VAL A 104 9.28 -8.96 9.85
CA VAL A 104 9.34 -7.62 10.44
C VAL A 104 7.97 -7.24 11.00
N MET A 105 7.97 -6.38 12.02
CA MET A 105 6.75 -5.97 12.72
C MET A 105 6.69 -4.45 12.90
N THR A 106 5.47 -3.89 12.90
CA THR A 106 5.18 -2.51 13.32
C THR A 106 3.80 -2.45 13.98
N GLU A 107 3.60 -1.53 14.93
CA GLU A 107 2.30 -1.20 15.53
C GLU A 107 1.96 0.25 15.22
N LEU A 108 0.82 0.44 14.54
CA LEU A 108 0.41 1.74 14.01
C LEU A 108 -1.07 1.99 14.31
N LEU A 109 -1.42 3.26 14.50
CA LEU A 109 -2.82 3.68 14.58
C LEU A 109 -3.40 3.76 13.16
N VAL A 110 -4.60 3.20 12.99
CA VAL A 110 -5.38 3.24 11.75
C VAL A 110 -6.74 3.89 12.00
N PRO A 111 -7.38 4.52 11.00
CA PRO A 111 -8.69 5.13 11.19
C PRO A 111 -9.74 4.06 11.49
N ALA A 112 -10.59 4.31 12.48
CA ALA A 112 -11.72 3.45 12.81
C ALA A 112 -12.99 3.89 12.06
N GLY A 113 -13.94 2.96 11.91
CA GLY A 113 -15.25 3.21 11.28
C GLY A 113 -15.21 3.45 9.78
N GLN A 114 -14.03 3.49 9.17
CA GLN A 114 -13.81 3.66 7.73
C GLN A 114 -12.97 2.50 7.19
N PRO A 115 -13.17 2.11 5.92
CA PRO A 115 -12.37 1.04 5.34
C PRO A 115 -10.91 1.44 5.24
N ILE A 116 -10.03 0.46 5.40
CA ILE A 116 -8.61 0.56 5.10
C ILE A 116 -8.26 -0.58 4.16
N ALA A 117 -7.62 -0.23 3.03
CA ALA A 117 -7.16 -1.19 2.03
C ALA A 117 -5.67 -1.45 2.21
N PHE A 118 -5.26 -2.69 1.95
CA PHE A 118 -3.88 -3.15 2.09
C PHE A 118 -3.41 -3.76 0.78
N HIS A 119 -2.11 -3.64 0.56
CA HIS A 119 -1.40 -4.33 -0.50
C HIS A 119 -0.18 -5.01 0.11
N TYR A 120 -0.24 -6.34 0.16
CA TYR A 120 0.87 -7.19 0.57
C TYR A 120 1.65 -7.67 -0.65
N ILE A 121 2.97 -7.49 -0.62
CA ILE A 121 3.93 -7.95 -1.62
C ILE A 121 4.98 -8.82 -0.91
N GLY A 122 4.85 -10.14 -1.09
CA GLY A 122 5.82 -11.14 -0.65
C GLY A 122 6.69 -11.65 -1.81
N ALA A 123 7.44 -12.73 -1.58
CA ALA A 123 8.33 -13.29 -2.60
C ALA A 123 7.59 -13.78 -3.86
N GLN A 124 6.47 -14.49 -3.69
CA GLN A 124 5.62 -15.03 -4.77
C GLN A 124 4.14 -14.71 -4.53
N CYS A 125 3.86 -13.75 -3.63
CA CYS A 125 2.52 -13.48 -3.14
C CYS A 125 2.17 -12.01 -3.29
N TYR A 126 1.00 -11.77 -3.87
CA TYR A 126 0.44 -10.45 -4.05
C TYR A 126 -1.01 -10.53 -3.61
N ASN A 127 -1.34 -9.86 -2.51
CA ASN A 127 -2.70 -9.86 -1.99
C ASN A 127 -3.16 -8.43 -1.74
N MET A 128 -4.42 -8.19 -2.09
CA MET A 128 -5.12 -6.95 -1.80
C MET A 128 -6.36 -7.27 -0.99
N PHE A 129 -6.48 -6.63 0.16
CA PHE A 129 -7.60 -6.86 1.05
C PHE A 129 -7.95 -5.58 1.80
N SER A 130 -9.17 -5.50 2.31
CA SER A 130 -9.63 -4.39 3.10
C SER A 130 -10.50 -4.88 4.25
N PHE A 131 -10.59 -4.05 5.29
CA PHE A 131 -11.58 -4.23 6.35
C PHE A 131 -11.90 -2.88 6.99
N VAL A 132 -12.91 -2.85 7.85
CA VAL A 132 -13.30 -1.66 8.61
C VAL A 132 -12.92 -1.89 10.07
N PRO A 133 -11.88 -1.21 10.61
CA PRO A 133 -11.50 -1.32 12.01
C PRO A 133 -12.56 -0.69 12.91
N LYS A 134 -12.80 -1.27 14.08
CA LYS A 134 -13.64 -0.68 15.12
C LYS A 134 -12.81 0.20 16.04
N ALA A 135 -13.41 1.27 16.56
CA ALA A 135 -12.74 2.23 17.43
C ALA A 135 -12.28 1.57 18.73
N GLY A 136 -11.05 1.86 19.16
CA GLY A 136 -10.47 1.36 20.41
C GLY A 136 -10.10 -0.13 20.42
N GLU A 137 -10.24 -0.83 19.30
CA GLU A 137 -9.89 -2.25 19.19
C GLU A 137 -8.45 -2.44 18.73
N ASP A 138 -7.90 -3.60 19.10
CA ASP A 138 -6.57 -4.06 18.71
C ASP A 138 -6.69 -5.12 17.61
N TYR A 139 -5.90 -4.97 16.55
CA TYR A 139 -5.86 -5.91 15.44
C TYR A 139 -4.42 -6.37 15.16
N GLN A 140 -4.28 -7.63 14.75
CA GLN A 140 -3.04 -8.18 14.23
C GLN A 140 -3.25 -8.65 12.79
N LEU A 141 -2.43 -8.15 11.89
CA LEU A 141 -2.33 -8.55 10.50
C LEU A 141 -1.06 -9.38 10.30
N ASP A 142 -1.23 -10.67 10.09
CA ASP A 142 -0.16 -11.59 9.71
C ASP A 142 -0.17 -11.75 8.20
N ALA A 143 0.82 -11.18 7.51
CA ALA A 143 0.99 -11.28 6.06
C ALA A 143 2.33 -11.95 5.75
N ALA A 144 2.34 -13.28 5.82
CA ALA A 144 3.55 -14.08 5.60
C ALA A 144 3.23 -15.42 4.95
N GLY A 145 4.14 -15.92 4.11
CA GLY A 145 3.96 -17.22 3.48
C GLY A 145 4.74 -17.37 2.19
N ARG A 146 5.52 -18.46 2.08
CA ARG A 146 6.29 -18.80 0.87
C ARG A 146 5.48 -19.52 -0.21
N TYR A 147 4.52 -20.35 0.20
CA TYR A 147 3.80 -21.27 -0.70
C TYR A 147 2.28 -21.10 -0.65
N GLU A 148 1.74 -20.82 0.52
CA GLU A 148 0.36 -20.36 0.69
C GLU A 148 0.44 -18.87 0.99
N CYS A 149 -0.20 -18.03 0.18
CA CYS A 149 -0.19 -16.58 0.35
C CYS A 149 -1.08 -16.18 1.54
N GLY A 150 -0.62 -16.54 2.74
CA GLY A 150 -1.33 -16.40 4.00
C GLY A 150 -1.42 -14.94 4.40
N VAL A 151 -2.64 -14.40 4.36
CA VAL A 151 -2.98 -13.15 5.02
C VAL A 151 -4.07 -13.46 6.04
N THR A 152 -3.78 -13.21 7.30
CA THR A 152 -4.73 -13.40 8.39
C THR A 152 -4.87 -12.12 9.17
N LEU A 153 -6.10 -11.69 9.38
CA LEU A 153 -6.43 -10.61 10.31
C LEU A 153 -7.11 -11.19 11.54
N LYS A 154 -6.60 -10.85 12.72
CA LYS A 154 -7.15 -11.24 14.01
C LYS A 154 -7.46 -9.98 14.80
N GLN A 155 -8.60 -9.97 15.49
CA GLN A 155 -8.82 -9.01 16.56
C GLN A 155 -8.14 -9.57 17.82
N LEU A 156 -7.27 -8.79 18.45
CA LEU A 156 -6.60 -9.17 19.68
C LEU A 156 -7.54 -8.96 20.87
N PRO A 157 -7.53 -9.87 21.86
CA PRO A 157 -8.39 -9.73 23.02
C PRO A 157 -7.96 -8.53 23.87
N THR A 158 -8.85 -7.55 24.00
CA THR A 158 -8.76 -6.48 25.00
C THR A 158 -9.08 -7.07 26.36
N ALA A 159 -8.11 -7.78 26.96
CA ALA A 159 -8.23 -8.54 28.20
C ALA A 159 -9.39 -9.59 28.22
N THR A 160 -9.01 -10.87 28.21
CA THR A 160 -9.83 -12.03 28.66
C THR A 160 -11.12 -12.42 27.91
N THR A 161 -11.35 -11.99 26.66
CA THR A 161 -12.44 -12.59 25.86
C THR A 161 -12.00 -12.89 24.43
N GLN A 162 -11.99 -14.18 24.10
CA GLN A 162 -11.75 -14.69 22.75
C GLN A 162 -12.89 -14.23 21.84
N LEU A 163 -12.60 -13.42 20.83
CA LEU A 163 -13.59 -12.86 19.90
C LEU A 163 -13.29 -13.26 18.44
N PRO A 164 -14.31 -13.26 17.56
CA PRO A 164 -14.30 -13.95 16.27
C PRO A 164 -13.25 -13.38 15.30
N ARG A 165 -12.81 -14.23 14.36
CA ARG A 165 -11.97 -13.81 13.22
C ARG A 165 -12.61 -12.59 12.55
N SER A 166 -11.89 -11.48 12.50
CA SER A 166 -12.24 -10.33 11.70
C SER A 166 -12.19 -10.72 10.22
N PHE A 167 -13.28 -10.49 9.48
CA PHE A 167 -13.38 -10.87 8.08
C PHE A 167 -12.65 -9.88 7.19
N LEU A 168 -11.55 -10.34 6.59
CA LEU A 168 -10.94 -9.66 5.46
C LEU A 168 -11.87 -9.75 4.25
N LYS A 169 -11.99 -8.65 3.52
CA LYS A 169 -12.62 -8.60 2.20
C LYS A 169 -11.52 -8.45 1.16
N ASP A 170 -11.63 -9.14 0.03
CA ASP A 170 -10.75 -8.87 -1.10
C ASP A 170 -10.88 -7.41 -1.52
N SER A 171 -9.75 -6.80 -1.86
CA SER A 171 -9.68 -5.43 -2.36
C SER A 171 -9.15 -5.44 -3.80
N LYS A 172 -9.29 -4.30 -4.47
CA LYS A 172 -8.87 -4.09 -5.86
C LYS A 172 -8.13 -2.77 -5.96
N LEU A 173 -7.37 -2.60 -7.04
CA LEU A 173 -6.87 -1.29 -7.40
C LEU A 173 -8.05 -0.35 -7.68
N CYS A 174 -7.98 0.90 -7.19
CA CYS A 174 -9.01 1.89 -7.53
C CYS A 174 -8.97 2.23 -9.04
N ARG A 175 -7.80 2.11 -9.68
CA ARG A 175 -7.63 2.22 -11.14
C ARG A 175 -6.76 1.08 -11.66
N ALA A 176 -7.17 0.46 -12.77
CA ALA A 176 -6.43 -0.65 -13.37
C ALA A 176 -5.01 -0.28 -13.83
N THR A 177 -4.75 1.01 -14.10
CA THR A 177 -3.44 1.54 -14.47
C THR A 177 -2.46 1.63 -13.31
N ASP A 178 -2.92 1.49 -12.06
CA ASP A 178 -2.06 1.57 -10.86
C ASP A 178 -1.29 0.23 -10.61
N ASN A 179 -1.25 -0.66 -11.62
CA ASN A 179 -0.52 -1.93 -11.63
C ASN A 179 0.72 -1.93 -12.56
N PHE A 180 0.99 -0.80 -13.25
CA PHE A 180 1.95 -0.70 -14.36
C PHE A 180 2.89 0.50 -14.22
#